data_AF-A0A924UW83-F1
#
_entry.id   AF-A0A924UW83-F1
#
_cell.length_a   1.000
_cell.length_b   1.000
_cell.length_c   1.000
_cell.angle_alpha   90.00
_cell.angle_beta   90.00
_cell.angle_gamma   90.00
#
_symmetry.space_group_name_H-M   'P 1'
#
loop_
_entity.id
_entity.type
_entity.pdbx_description
1 polymer ?
#
loop_
_entity_poly.entity_id
_entity_poly.type
_entity_poly.pdbx_seq_one_letter_code
_entity_poly.pdbx_strand_id
1 'polypeptide(L)'
;MIAASFGIILLSLVIFTILMPDIFGTILWIGKFSSLFLLFYVIAIRVIFSYDKKESHHREERKNTYTLTLKQVVRRYIMNVLVLMGAAMLLPYFGEHLAEANVMGQSFFGTLFIAASTSLPEVVVSIAAIRLGTIDPAIGTIFGSTIFNIAILAIDDILYTKGAILQFTSPNHIIPVLGTIIITAIGIIGIVFKEEKKWKLAIDTALIALVYVLMMILLYYIKD
;
A
#
# COMPACT_ATOMS: atom_id res chain seq x y z
N MET A 1 9.12 -10.60 -0.10
CA MET A 1 8.32 -11.46 0.81
C MET A 1 8.20 -10.89 2.22
N ILE A 2 9.30 -10.50 2.87
CA ILE A 2 9.27 -9.94 4.24
C ILE A 2 8.31 -8.75 4.36
N ALA A 3 8.36 -7.80 3.42
CA ALA A 3 7.43 -6.67 3.38
C ALA A 3 5.96 -7.12 3.32
N ALA A 4 5.64 -8.13 2.51
CA ALA A 4 4.27 -8.66 2.41
C ALA A 4 3.80 -9.28 3.73
N SER A 5 4.68 -10.03 4.41
CA SER A 5 4.38 -10.62 5.72
C SER A 5 4.13 -9.57 6.80
N PHE A 6 4.96 -8.52 6.86
CA PHE A 6 4.72 -7.38 7.76
C PHE A 6 3.42 -6.65 7.42
N GLY A 7 3.11 -6.50 6.13
CA GLY A 7 1.83 -5.95 5.66
C GLY A 7 0.64 -6.76 6.20
N ILE A 8 0.68 -8.10 6.10
CA ILE A 8 -0.36 -8.97 6.67
C ILE A 8 -0.47 -8.79 8.19
N ILE A 9 0.65 -8.78 8.92
CA ILE A 9 0.64 -8.59 10.38
C ILE A 9 0.00 -7.26 10.76
N LEU A 10 0.37 -6.17 10.08
CA LEU A 10 -0.20 -4.85 10.32
C LEU A 10 -1.69 -4.80 9.97
N LEU A 11 -2.12 -5.40 8.86
CA LEU A 11 -3.54 -5.48 8.48
C LEU A 11 -4.35 -6.32 9.49
N SER A 12 -3.79 -7.41 10.00
CA SER A 12 -4.43 -8.20 11.07
C SER A 12 -4.57 -7.38 12.35
N LEU A 13 -3.57 -6.57 12.68
CA LEU A 13 -3.65 -5.64 13.81
C LEU A 13 -4.77 -4.61 13.57
N VAL A 14 -4.92 -4.07 12.36
CA VAL A 14 -6.04 -3.18 12.00
C VAL A 14 -7.40 -3.84 12.22
N ILE A 15 -7.60 -5.08 11.80
CA ILE A 15 -8.87 -5.81 12.06
C ILE A 15 -9.13 -5.92 13.57
N PHE A 16 -8.10 -6.27 14.34
CA PHE A 16 -8.21 -6.35 15.79
C PHE A 16 -8.65 -5.01 16.41
N THR A 17 -8.13 -3.88 15.90
CA THR A 17 -8.55 -2.55 16.37
C THR A 17 -10.01 -2.23 16.07
N ILE A 18 -10.53 -2.66 14.91
CA ILE A 18 -11.93 -2.40 14.51
C ILE A 18 -12.90 -3.30 15.31
N LEU A 19 -12.51 -4.54 15.61
CA LEU A 19 -13.35 -5.48 16.37
C LEU A 19 -13.44 -5.19 17.87
N MET A 20 -12.41 -4.55 18.43
CA MET A 20 -12.30 -4.29 19.87
C MET A 20 -12.08 -2.80 20.16
N PRO A 21 -13.04 -1.93 19.79
CA PRO A 21 -12.90 -0.48 19.98
C PRO A 21 -12.82 -0.07 21.47
N ASP A 22 -13.51 -0.81 22.34
CA ASP A 22 -13.63 -0.47 23.78
C ASP A 22 -12.39 -0.82 24.62
N ILE A 23 -11.55 -1.75 24.15
CA ILE A 23 -10.43 -2.27 24.95
C ILE A 23 -9.28 -1.25 25.03
N PHE A 24 -9.16 -0.34 24.05
CA PHE A 24 -8.06 0.61 23.95
C PHE A 24 -8.59 2.02 23.68
N GLY A 25 -8.97 2.71 24.77
CA GLY A 25 -9.36 4.13 24.72
C GLY A 25 -8.26 5.05 24.17
N THR A 26 -8.59 6.33 24.02
CA THR A 26 -7.67 7.36 23.55
C THR A 26 -6.60 7.70 24.59
N ILE A 27 -5.40 8.04 24.15
CA ILE A 27 -4.43 8.82 24.96
C ILE A 27 -4.52 10.25 24.45
N LEU A 28 -5.01 11.17 25.28
CA LEU A 28 -5.29 12.56 24.91
C LEU A 28 -6.38 12.67 23.81
N TRP A 29 -5.98 12.65 22.54
CA TRP A 29 -6.83 12.63 21.34
C TRP A 29 -6.38 11.56 20.33
N ILE A 30 -5.22 10.93 20.56
CA ILE A 30 -4.60 9.96 19.66
C ILE A 30 -5.09 8.57 20.06
N GLY A 31 -5.46 7.75 19.08
CA GLY A 31 -5.72 6.34 19.31
C GLY A 31 -4.44 5.65 19.77
N LYS A 32 -4.47 4.88 20.87
CA LYS A 32 -3.31 4.10 21.34
C LYS A 32 -2.71 3.21 20.24
N PHE A 33 -3.56 2.76 19.31
CA PHE A 33 -3.16 1.96 18.16
C PHE A 33 -2.29 2.70 17.14
N SER A 34 -2.41 4.01 17.01
CA SER A 34 -1.62 4.79 16.06
C SER A 34 -0.15 4.82 16.44
N SER A 35 0.14 4.93 17.74
CA SER A 35 1.51 4.76 18.26
C SER A 35 2.04 3.35 18.05
N LEU A 36 1.18 2.33 18.18
CA LEU A 36 1.55 0.93 17.95
C LEU A 36 1.85 0.66 16.47
N PHE A 37 1.03 1.17 15.55
CA PHE A 37 1.24 1.05 14.10
C PHE A 37 2.54 1.72 13.67
N LEU A 38 2.85 2.93 14.19
CA LEU A 38 4.11 3.60 13.92
C LEU A 38 5.32 2.83 14.45
N LEU A 39 5.23 2.29 15.67
CA LEU A 39 6.31 1.46 16.23
C LEU A 39 6.54 0.21 15.37
N PHE A 40 5.47 -0.49 14.99
CA PHE A 40 5.56 -1.66 14.12
C PHE A 40 6.09 -1.31 12.73
N TYR A 41 5.70 -0.17 12.17
CA TYR A 41 6.20 0.34 10.90
C TYR A 41 7.72 0.58 10.95
N VAL A 42 8.22 1.23 12.00
CA VAL A 42 9.66 1.46 12.19
C VAL A 42 10.41 0.13 12.33
N ILE A 43 9.87 -0.83 13.08
CA ILE A 43 10.44 -2.18 13.20
C ILE A 43 10.47 -2.87 11.83
N ALA A 44 9.35 -2.86 11.10
CA ALA A 44 9.22 -3.47 9.78
C ALA A 44 10.26 -2.91 8.81
N ILE A 45 10.38 -1.58 8.71
CA ILE A 45 11.38 -0.94 7.85
C ILE A 45 12.79 -1.31 8.24
N ARG A 46 13.10 -1.31 9.55
CA ARG A 46 14.44 -1.64 10.02
C ARG A 46 14.82 -3.09 9.67
N VAL A 47 13.88 -4.01 9.80
CA VAL A 47 14.06 -5.43 9.43
C VAL A 47 14.19 -5.59 7.92
N ILE A 48 13.31 -4.97 7.14
CA ILE A 48 13.35 -5.01 5.66
C ILE A 48 14.69 -4.48 5.16
N PHE A 49 15.12 -3.31 5.64
CA PHE A 49 16.40 -2.70 5.25
C PHE A 49 17.60 -3.58 5.63
N SER A 50 17.57 -4.17 6.81
CA SER A 50 18.64 -5.07 7.27
C SER A 50 18.73 -6.34 6.41
N TYR A 51 17.60 -6.85 5.95
CA TYR A 51 17.56 -8.02 5.06
C TYR A 51 18.05 -7.67 3.65
N ASP A 52 17.58 -6.54 3.09
CA ASP A 52 17.95 -6.08 1.75
C ASP A 52 19.46 -5.76 1.65
N LYS A 53 20.05 -5.21 2.72
CA LYS A 53 21.51 -5.01 2.83
C LYS A 53 22.30 -6.32 2.83
N LYS A 54 21.73 -7.39 3.39
CA LYS A 54 22.40 -8.70 3.46
C LYS A 54 22.33 -9.44 2.11
N GLU A 55 21.24 -9.24 1.36
CA GLU A 55 21.05 -9.84 0.03
C GLU A 55 21.83 -9.10 -1.08
N SER A 56 22.03 -7.79 -0.93
CA SER A 56 22.82 -6.98 -1.86
C SER A 56 24.31 -7.34 -1.91
N HIS A 57 24.91 -7.85 -0.83
CA HIS A 57 26.29 -8.38 -0.84
C HIS A 57 26.49 -9.62 -1.72
N HIS A 58 25.42 -10.32 -2.14
CA HIS A 58 25.50 -11.42 -3.12
C HIS A 58 25.21 -10.99 -4.57
N ARG A 59 24.80 -9.73 -4.78
CA ARG A 59 24.39 -9.21 -6.10
C ARG A 59 25.45 -8.31 -6.76
N GLU A 60 26.59 -8.09 -6.10
CA GLU A 60 27.67 -7.17 -6.50
C GLU A 60 28.51 -7.62 -7.72
N GLU A 61 28.26 -8.78 -8.34
CA GLU A 61 29.04 -9.22 -9.51
C GLU A 61 28.62 -8.59 -10.87
N ARG A 62 27.59 -7.73 -10.92
CA ARG A 62 27.36 -6.91 -12.13
C ARG A 62 28.18 -5.62 -12.08
N LYS A 63 29.39 -5.69 -12.64
CA LYS A 63 30.17 -4.52 -13.07
C LYS A 63 29.30 -3.57 -13.90
N ASN A 64 28.95 -2.42 -13.33
CA ASN A 64 28.47 -1.28 -14.08
C ASN A 64 29.49 -0.15 -13.96
N THR A 65 30.01 0.28 -15.11
CA THR A 65 30.75 1.54 -15.24
C THR A 65 29.73 2.68 -15.08
N TYR A 66 29.56 3.18 -13.87
CA TYR A 66 28.68 4.32 -13.62
C TYR A 66 29.31 5.59 -14.20
N THR A 67 28.70 6.14 -15.24
CA THR A 67 29.17 7.38 -15.89
C THR A 67 28.73 8.65 -15.16
N LEU A 68 27.85 8.53 -14.16
CA LEU A 68 27.25 9.66 -13.44
C LEU A 68 27.83 9.80 -12.04
N THR A 69 28.08 11.04 -11.63
CA THR A 69 28.51 11.35 -10.25
C THR A 69 27.34 11.14 -9.27
N LEU A 70 27.61 10.71 -8.03
CA LEU A 70 26.60 10.55 -6.97
C LEU A 70 25.70 11.79 -6.82
N LYS A 71 26.29 12.99 -6.86
CA LYS A 71 25.54 14.25 -6.80
C LYS A 71 24.55 14.42 -7.96
N GLN A 72 24.90 13.96 -9.17
CA GLN A 72 24.00 13.99 -10.32
C GLN A 72 22.87 12.98 -10.17
N VAL A 73 23.16 11.78 -9.64
CA VAL A 73 22.15 10.75 -9.36
C VAL A 73 21.15 11.26 -8.32
N VAL A 74 21.63 11.76 -7.18
CA VAL A 74 20.78 12.31 -6.12
C VAL A 74 19.94 13.47 -6.65
N ARG A 75 20.54 14.40 -7.41
CA ARG A 75 19.80 15.53 -7.99
C ARG A 75 18.69 15.07 -8.94
N ARG A 76 18.99 14.15 -9.87
CA ARG A 76 18.01 13.62 -10.82
C ARG A 76 16.92 12.83 -10.10
N TYR A 77 17.28 12.04 -9.08
CA TYR A 77 16.33 11.28 -8.28
C TYR A 77 15.35 12.21 -7.56
N ILE A 78 15.84 13.19 -6.80
CA ILE A 78 15.00 14.16 -6.10
C ILE A 78 14.09 14.91 -7.07
N MET A 79 14.62 15.37 -8.21
CA MET A 79 13.83 16.07 -9.23
C MET A 79 12.66 15.20 -9.75
N ASN A 80 12.92 13.93 -10.08
CA ASN A 80 11.87 13.01 -10.53
C ASN A 80 10.85 12.71 -9.43
N VAL A 81 11.30 12.53 -8.19
CA VAL A 81 10.41 12.30 -7.03
C VAL A 81 9.48 13.50 -6.82
N LEU A 82 10.00 14.73 -6.90
CA LEU A 82 9.18 15.94 -6.74
C LEU A 82 8.13 16.06 -7.85
N VAL A 83 8.50 15.77 -9.11
CA VAL A 83 7.54 15.77 -10.23
C VAL A 83 6.47 14.70 -10.02
N LEU A 84 6.87 13.49 -9.60
CA LEU A 84 5.95 12.40 -9.31
C LEU A 84 4.98 12.75 -8.18
N MET A 85 5.48 13.31 -7.07
CA MET A 85 4.66 13.75 -5.94
C MET A 85 3.69 14.87 -6.36
N GLY A 86 4.16 15.86 -7.10
CA GLY A 86 3.31 16.93 -7.61
C GLY A 86 2.19 16.42 -8.50
N ALA A 87 2.49 15.51 -9.42
CA ALA A 87 1.47 14.86 -10.25
C ALA A 87 0.49 14.05 -9.38
N ALA A 88 0.99 13.22 -8.47
CA ALA A 88 0.17 12.40 -7.57
C ALA A 88 -0.80 13.23 -6.71
N MET A 89 -0.37 14.40 -6.22
CA MET A 89 -1.21 15.30 -5.43
C MET A 89 -2.27 16.04 -6.26
N LEU A 90 -1.97 16.35 -7.53
CA LEU A 90 -2.88 17.06 -8.42
C LEU A 90 -4.02 16.16 -8.94
N LEU A 91 -3.78 14.85 -9.11
CA LEU A 91 -4.78 13.93 -9.67
C LEU A 91 -6.08 13.86 -8.84
N PRO A 92 -6.05 13.62 -7.52
CA PRO A 92 -7.26 13.61 -6.70
C PRO A 92 -8.02 14.96 -6.75
N TYR A 93 -7.28 16.08 -6.72
CA TYR A 93 -7.84 17.43 -6.80
C TYR A 93 -8.67 17.64 -8.08
N PHE A 94 -8.13 17.29 -9.25
CA PHE A 94 -8.88 17.40 -10.50
C PHE A 94 -10.05 16.40 -10.56
N GLY A 95 -9.88 15.22 -9.96
CA GLY A 95 -10.93 14.21 -9.87
C GLY A 95 -12.18 14.66 -9.13
N GLU A 96 -11.99 15.30 -7.98
CA GLU A 96 -13.07 15.84 -7.17
C GLU A 96 -13.85 16.91 -7.94
N HIS A 97 -13.15 17.85 -8.59
CA HIS A 97 -13.78 18.89 -9.41
C HIS A 97 -14.53 18.33 -10.64
N LEU A 98 -14.03 17.24 -11.25
CA LEU A 98 -14.72 16.55 -12.33
C LEU A 98 -15.96 15.79 -11.83
N ALA A 99 -15.92 15.25 -10.61
CA ALA A 99 -17.05 14.58 -9.97
C ALA A 99 -18.15 15.56 -9.56
N GLU A 100 -17.80 16.79 -9.16
CA GLU A 100 -18.77 17.87 -8.90
C GLU A 100 -19.47 18.35 -10.17
N ALA A 101 -18.77 18.38 -11.30
CA ALA A 101 -19.31 18.80 -12.59
C ALA A 101 -20.20 17.74 -13.28
N ASN A 102 -20.03 16.45 -12.95
CA ASN A 102 -20.81 15.35 -13.51
C ASN A 102 -21.91 14.88 -12.54
N VAL A 103 -23.16 14.87 -13.00
CA VAL A 103 -24.36 14.45 -12.22
C VAL A 103 -24.32 12.98 -11.77
N MET A 104 -23.32 12.19 -12.17
CA MET A 104 -23.10 10.82 -11.71
C MET A 104 -22.59 10.78 -10.26
N GLY A 105 -23.52 10.66 -9.31
CA GLY A 105 -23.33 10.09 -7.97
C GLY A 105 -22.00 10.43 -7.28
N GLN A 106 -21.91 11.65 -6.74
CA GLN A 106 -20.73 12.21 -6.03
C GLN A 106 -20.02 11.20 -5.10
N SER A 107 -20.76 10.35 -4.39
CA SER A 107 -20.17 9.45 -3.39
C SER A 107 -19.44 8.23 -3.97
N PHE A 108 -19.94 7.61 -5.05
CA PHE A 108 -19.33 6.38 -5.57
C PHE A 108 -18.16 6.68 -6.51
N PHE A 109 -18.37 7.60 -7.45
CA PHE A 109 -17.31 8.03 -8.37
C PHE A 109 -16.18 8.74 -7.61
N GLY A 110 -16.50 9.61 -6.65
CA GLY A 110 -15.51 10.28 -5.81
C GLY A 110 -14.63 9.29 -5.03
N THR A 111 -15.23 8.33 -4.33
CA THR A 111 -14.47 7.35 -3.52
C THR A 111 -13.59 6.45 -4.40
N LEU A 112 -14.12 5.93 -5.51
CA LEU A 112 -13.36 5.06 -6.41
C LEU A 112 -12.24 5.83 -7.13
N PHE A 113 -12.52 7.04 -7.58
CA PHE A 113 -11.54 7.89 -8.25
C PHE A 113 -10.41 8.26 -7.30
N ILE A 114 -10.73 8.69 -6.08
CA ILE A 114 -9.71 9.00 -5.06
C ILE A 114 -8.83 7.77 -4.81
N ALA A 115 -9.43 6.61 -4.53
CA ALA A 115 -8.69 5.37 -4.29
C ALA A 115 -7.78 4.94 -5.47
N ALA A 116 -8.26 5.12 -6.70
CA ALA A 116 -7.46 4.85 -7.91
C ALA A 116 -6.33 5.87 -8.09
N SER A 117 -6.61 7.15 -7.87
CA SER A 117 -5.64 8.24 -8.03
C SER A 117 -4.48 8.16 -7.03
N THR A 118 -4.75 7.77 -5.78
CA THR A 118 -3.72 7.61 -4.76
C THR A 118 -2.85 6.38 -4.97
N SER A 119 -3.34 5.38 -5.70
CA SER A 119 -2.61 4.12 -5.99
C SER A 119 -1.88 4.15 -7.35
N LEU A 120 -2.13 5.18 -8.16
CA LEU A 120 -1.55 5.31 -9.49
C LEU A 120 -0.02 5.47 -9.47
N PRO A 121 0.59 6.26 -8.56
CA PRO A 121 2.04 6.39 -8.48
C PRO A 121 2.74 5.04 -8.27
N GLU A 122 2.21 4.19 -7.41
CA GLU A 122 2.70 2.85 -7.12
C GLU A 122 2.65 1.97 -8.37
N VAL A 123 1.52 1.99 -9.08
CA VAL A 123 1.36 1.24 -10.34
C VAL A 123 2.39 1.70 -11.37
N VAL A 124 2.60 3.01 -11.54
CA VAL A 124 3.59 3.55 -12.48
C VAL A 124 5.01 3.11 -12.11
N VAL A 125 5.38 3.19 -10.83
CA VAL A 125 6.70 2.76 -10.34
C VAL A 125 6.91 1.26 -10.53
N SER A 126 5.91 0.43 -10.20
CA SER A 126 5.97 -1.01 -10.39
C SER A 126 6.10 -1.40 -11.87
N ILE A 127 5.31 -0.77 -12.77
CA ILE A 127 5.42 -1.02 -14.21
C ILE A 127 6.80 -0.59 -14.73
N ALA A 128 7.31 0.57 -14.29
CA ALA A 128 8.64 1.05 -14.68
C ALA A 128 9.73 0.06 -14.25
N ALA A 129 9.68 -0.45 -13.02
CA ALA A 129 10.63 -1.45 -12.51
C ALA A 129 10.57 -2.76 -13.31
N ILE A 130 9.37 -3.25 -13.65
CA ILE A 130 9.20 -4.44 -14.49
C ILE A 130 9.77 -4.21 -15.91
N ARG A 131 9.51 -3.04 -16.51
CA ARG A 131 10.07 -2.67 -17.83
C ARG A 131 11.59 -2.60 -17.84
N LEU A 132 12.20 -2.27 -16.71
CA LEU A 132 13.65 -2.29 -16.51
C LEU A 132 14.21 -3.69 -16.24
N GLY A 133 13.37 -4.74 -16.24
CA GLY A 133 13.77 -6.12 -15.99
C GLY A 133 14.07 -6.43 -14.52
N THR A 134 13.71 -5.52 -13.60
CA THR A 134 13.94 -5.67 -12.17
C THR A 134 12.62 -5.90 -11.45
N ILE A 135 12.32 -7.17 -11.15
CA ILE A 135 11.06 -7.57 -10.51
C ILE A 135 11.07 -7.28 -9.01
N ASP A 136 12.22 -7.40 -8.34
CA ASP A 136 12.29 -7.23 -6.87
C ASP A 136 11.88 -5.83 -6.39
N PRO A 137 12.32 -4.72 -7.04
CA PRO A 137 11.83 -3.39 -6.69
C PRO A 137 10.33 -3.19 -6.94
N ALA A 138 9.77 -3.84 -7.98
CA ALA A 138 8.34 -3.78 -8.27
C ALA A 138 7.53 -4.48 -7.17
N ILE A 139 7.98 -5.65 -6.72
CA ILE A 139 7.41 -6.40 -5.58
C ILE A 139 7.52 -5.58 -4.29
N GLY A 140 8.68 -4.95 -4.05
CA GLY A 140 8.92 -4.08 -2.90
C GLY A 140 7.97 -2.89 -2.86
N THR A 141 7.67 -2.30 -4.02
CA THR A 141 6.71 -1.19 -4.14
C THR A 141 5.29 -1.64 -3.75
N ILE A 142 4.81 -2.76 -4.31
CA ILE A 142 3.46 -3.27 -4.07
C ILE A 142 3.22 -3.62 -2.60
N PHE A 143 4.15 -4.33 -1.97
CA PHE A 143 3.98 -4.76 -0.58
C PHE A 143 4.42 -3.73 0.45
N GLY A 144 5.40 -2.88 0.09
CA GLY A 144 5.86 -1.79 0.94
C GLY A 144 4.81 -0.70 1.09
N SER A 145 4.01 -0.44 0.03
CA SER A 145 2.94 0.56 0.09
C SER A 145 1.85 0.20 1.11
N THR A 146 1.53 -1.08 1.32
CA THR A 146 0.60 -1.51 2.39
C THR A 146 1.08 -1.07 3.77
N ILE A 147 2.36 -1.32 4.09
CA ILE A 147 2.96 -0.94 5.37
C ILE A 147 3.00 0.59 5.50
N PHE A 148 3.34 1.28 4.41
CA PHE A 148 3.39 2.74 4.35
C PHE A 148 2.01 3.39 4.52
N ASN A 149 0.96 2.86 3.90
CA ASN A 149 -0.40 3.37 4.00
C ASN A 149 -0.95 3.26 5.42
N ILE A 150 -0.62 2.16 6.14
CA ILE A 150 -0.99 2.02 7.55
C ILE A 150 -0.23 3.01 8.43
N ALA A 151 1.02 3.34 8.08
CA ALA A 151 1.77 4.38 8.79
C ALA A 151 1.20 5.78 8.51
N ILE A 152 0.77 6.08 7.29
CA ILE A 152 0.06 7.33 6.96
C ILE A 152 -1.22 7.41 7.81
N LEU A 153 -2.02 6.35 7.87
CA LEU A 153 -3.23 6.31 8.69
C LEU A 153 -2.95 6.63 10.16
N ALA A 154 -1.84 6.10 10.70
CA ALA A 154 -1.42 6.39 12.06
C ALA A 154 -0.94 7.84 12.27
N ILE A 155 -0.30 8.43 11.26
CA ILE A 155 0.07 9.86 11.27
C ILE A 155 -1.19 10.72 11.18
N ASP A 156 -2.14 10.37 10.31
CA ASP A 156 -3.41 11.08 10.15
C ASP A 156 -4.20 11.09 11.46
N ASP A 157 -4.23 9.96 12.18
CA ASP A 157 -4.86 9.85 13.50
C ASP A 157 -4.19 10.75 14.57
N ILE A 158 -2.87 10.99 14.46
CA ILE A 158 -2.15 11.91 15.35
C ILE A 158 -2.50 13.37 15.03
N LEU A 159 -2.60 13.70 13.74
CA LEU A 159 -2.88 15.04 13.25
C LEU A 159 -4.37 15.41 13.40
N TYR A 160 -5.26 14.43 13.38
CA TYR A 160 -6.69 14.63 13.52
C TYR A 160 -7.08 14.80 15.00
N THR A 161 -7.26 16.05 15.41
CA THR A 161 -7.49 16.40 16.83
C THR A 161 -8.94 16.20 17.30
N LYS A 162 -9.86 15.73 16.45
CA LYS A 162 -11.28 15.54 16.81
C LYS A 162 -11.60 14.15 17.40
N GLY A 163 -10.57 13.33 17.65
CA GLY A 163 -10.68 11.99 18.25
C GLY A 163 -10.06 10.93 17.34
N ALA A 164 -9.96 9.68 17.81
CA ALA A 164 -9.30 8.62 17.05
C ALA A 164 -10.10 8.22 15.81
N ILE A 165 -9.54 8.41 14.62
CA ILE A 165 -10.14 8.11 13.30
C ILE A 165 -10.68 6.68 13.26
N LEU A 166 -9.90 5.73 13.78
CA LEU A 166 -10.26 4.31 13.78
C LEU A 166 -11.48 3.98 14.65
N GLN A 167 -11.83 4.81 15.63
CA GLN A 167 -13.03 4.63 16.45
C GLN A 167 -14.31 5.08 15.73
N PHE A 168 -14.18 5.91 14.69
CA PHE A 168 -15.29 6.37 13.85
C PHE A 168 -15.46 5.55 12.57
N THR A 169 -14.61 4.53 12.39
CA THR A 169 -14.62 3.66 11.23
C THR A 169 -15.77 2.64 11.34
N SER A 170 -16.59 2.54 10.29
CA SER A 170 -17.63 1.51 10.22
C SER A 170 -17.04 0.09 10.29
N PRO A 171 -17.68 -0.87 10.99
CA PRO A 171 -17.29 -2.28 10.99
C PRO A 171 -17.16 -2.87 9.57
N ASN A 172 -17.85 -2.30 8.58
CA ASN A 172 -17.81 -2.72 7.18
C ASN A 172 -16.41 -2.60 6.56
N HIS A 173 -15.51 -1.79 7.14
CA HIS A 173 -14.11 -1.70 6.71
C HIS A 173 -13.29 -2.96 7.02
N ILE A 174 -13.79 -3.91 7.81
CA ILE A 174 -13.13 -5.21 8.00
C ILE A 174 -13.04 -6.00 6.69
N ILE A 175 -14.06 -5.90 5.83
CA ILE A 175 -14.13 -6.61 4.55
C ILE A 175 -12.96 -6.26 3.63
N PRO A 176 -12.69 -4.98 3.31
CA PRO A 176 -11.55 -4.64 2.46
C PRO A 176 -10.20 -4.98 3.09
N VAL A 177 -10.07 -4.91 4.42
CA VAL A 177 -8.83 -5.29 5.11
C VAL A 177 -8.60 -6.80 4.99
N LEU A 178 -9.62 -7.63 5.21
CA LEU A 178 -9.56 -9.08 5.00
C LEU A 178 -9.25 -9.44 3.54
N GLY A 179 -9.93 -8.81 2.58
CA GLY A 179 -9.67 -9.01 1.16
C GLY A 179 -8.22 -8.68 0.78
N THR A 180 -7.68 -7.60 1.35
CA THR A 180 -6.26 -7.21 1.14
C THR A 180 -5.30 -8.24 1.72
N ILE A 181 -5.60 -8.82 2.90
CA ILE A 181 -4.80 -9.91 3.48
C ILE A 181 -4.79 -11.13 2.55
N ILE A 182 -5.96 -11.54 2.05
CA ILE A 182 -6.09 -12.70 1.16
C ILE A 182 -5.34 -12.47 -0.15
N ILE A 183 -5.52 -11.31 -0.78
CA ILE A 183 -4.80 -10.92 -2.01
C ILE A 183 -3.28 -10.94 -1.77
N THR A 184 -2.82 -10.39 -0.66
CA THR A 184 -1.40 -10.36 -0.29
C THR A 184 -0.86 -11.78 -0.08
N ALA A 185 -1.61 -12.65 0.59
CA ALA A 185 -1.23 -14.05 0.81
C ALA A 185 -1.13 -14.83 -0.52
N ILE A 186 -2.10 -14.66 -1.42
CA ILE A 186 -2.04 -15.25 -2.78
C ILE A 186 -0.80 -14.73 -3.53
N GLY A 187 -0.52 -13.42 -3.44
CA GLY A 187 0.67 -12.82 -4.04
C GLY A 187 1.97 -13.42 -3.51
N ILE A 188 2.07 -13.69 -2.21
CA ILE A 188 3.22 -14.38 -1.61
C ILE A 188 3.34 -15.79 -2.17
N ILE A 189 2.23 -16.55 -2.22
CA ILE A 189 2.21 -17.92 -2.76
C ILE A 189 2.70 -17.92 -4.22
N GLY A 190 2.17 -17.04 -5.07
CA GLY A 190 2.58 -16.94 -6.47
C GLY A 190 4.06 -16.58 -6.65
N ILE A 191 4.65 -15.80 -5.74
CA ILE A 191 6.08 -15.48 -5.76
C ILE A 191 6.94 -16.65 -5.27
N VAL A 192 6.50 -17.40 -4.25
CA VAL A 192 7.24 -18.53 -3.67
C VAL A 192 7.26 -19.72 -4.62
N PHE A 193 6.08 -20.08 -5.13
CA PHE A 193 5.90 -21.23 -6.02
C PHE A 193 6.20 -20.88 -7.47
N LYS A 194 7.13 -19.96 -7.72
CA LYS A 194 7.50 -19.43 -9.04
C LYS A 194 7.72 -20.56 -10.05
N GLU A 195 6.67 -20.94 -10.78
CA GLU A 195 6.70 -22.04 -11.73
C GLU A 195 7.02 -21.50 -13.12
N GLU A 196 7.93 -22.16 -13.84
CA GLU A 196 8.41 -21.75 -15.16
C GLU A 196 7.32 -21.72 -16.26
N LYS A 197 6.11 -22.21 -15.95
CA LYS A 197 5.00 -22.30 -16.90
C LYS A 197 4.13 -21.05 -16.88
N LYS A 198 4.17 -20.31 -18.01
CA LYS A 198 3.39 -19.08 -18.28
C LYS A 198 1.89 -19.15 -17.95
N TRP A 199 1.28 -20.34 -18.00
CA TRP A 199 -0.16 -20.52 -17.75
C TRP A 199 -0.57 -20.45 -16.28
N LYS A 200 0.31 -20.80 -15.33
CA LYS A 200 -0.03 -20.76 -13.90
C LYS A 200 0.08 -19.35 -13.31
N LEU A 201 0.95 -18.49 -13.86
CA LEU A 201 0.99 -17.07 -13.51
C LEU A 201 -0.35 -16.35 -13.77
N ALA A 202 -1.11 -16.85 -14.76
CA ALA A 202 -2.47 -16.37 -15.04
C ALA A 202 -3.48 -16.77 -13.95
N ILE A 203 -3.26 -17.89 -13.26
CA ILE A 203 -4.16 -18.38 -12.20
C ILE A 203 -4.05 -17.50 -10.96
N ASP A 204 -2.84 -17.20 -10.50
CA ASP A 204 -2.64 -16.33 -9.32
C ASP A 204 -3.23 -14.93 -9.56
N THR A 205 -3.00 -14.39 -10.76
CA THR A 205 -3.56 -13.09 -11.16
C THR A 205 -5.09 -13.13 -11.25
N ALA A 206 -5.65 -14.20 -11.83
CA ALA A 206 -7.10 -14.39 -11.91
C ALA A 206 -7.72 -14.55 -10.52
N LEU A 207 -7.05 -15.24 -9.60
CA LEU A 207 -7.52 -15.43 -8.22
C LEU A 207 -7.51 -14.10 -7.45
N ILE A 208 -6.45 -13.30 -7.60
CA ILE A 208 -6.38 -11.95 -7.04
C ILE A 208 -7.53 -11.09 -7.57
N ALA A 209 -7.76 -11.09 -8.88
CA ALA A 209 -8.85 -10.34 -9.50
C ALA A 209 -10.22 -10.82 -9.02
N LEU A 210 -10.42 -12.13 -8.90
CA LEU A 210 -11.66 -12.73 -8.39
C LEU A 210 -11.93 -12.29 -6.95
N VAL A 211 -10.94 -12.39 -6.06
CA VAL A 211 -11.08 -11.95 -4.67
C VAL A 211 -11.39 -10.46 -4.58
N TYR A 212 -10.73 -9.63 -5.38
CA TYR A 212 -11.01 -8.19 -5.43
C TYR A 212 -12.44 -7.89 -5.87
N VAL A 213 -12.93 -8.55 -6.93
CA VAL A 213 -14.30 -8.39 -7.43
C VAL A 213 -15.32 -8.88 -6.39
N LEU A 214 -15.11 -10.04 -5.79
CA LEU A 214 -15.99 -10.56 -4.74
C LEU A 214 -16.04 -9.63 -3.53
N MET A 215 -14.90 -9.07 -3.12
CA MET A 215 -14.81 -8.09 -2.05
C MET A 215 -15.61 -6.82 -2.38
N MET A 216 -15.49 -6.31 -3.61
CA MET A 216 -16.25 -5.13 -4.07
C MET A 216 -17.76 -5.40 -4.10
N ILE A 217 -18.17 -6.57 -4.57
CA ILE A 217 -19.59 -7.00 -4.57
C ILE A 217 -20.11 -7.09 -3.13
N LEU A 218 -19.36 -7.73 -2.23
CA LEU A 218 -19.76 -7.88 -0.84
C LEU A 218 -19.89 -6.52 -0.14
N LEU A 219 -18.96 -5.60 -0.40
CA LEU A 219 -19.03 -4.22 0.12
C LEU A 219 -20.25 -3.46 -0.41
N TYR A 220 -20.62 -3.67 -1.68
CA TYR A 220 -21.81 -3.04 -2.28
C TYR A 220 -23.10 -3.50 -1.59
N TYR A 221 -23.22 -4.79 -1.26
CA TYR A 221 -24.41 -5.34 -0.60
C TYR A 221 -24.49 -5.05 0.90
N ILE A 222 -23.37 -4.74 1.56
CA ILE A 222 -23.31 -4.45 3.00
C ILE A 222 -23.45 -2.95 3.28
N LYS A 223 -23.60 -2.12 2.24
CA LYS A 223 -23.68 -0.65 2.35
C LYS A 223 -25.01 -0.10 2.91
N ASP A 224 -25.75 -0.92 3.66
CA ASP A 224 -26.97 -0.53 4.39
C ASP A 224 -26.67 -0.24 5.87
#